data_AF-A0A9W8YC51-F1
#
_entry.id   AF-A0A9W8YC51-F1
#
_cell.length_a   1.000
_cell.length_b   1.000
_cell.length_c   1.000
_cell.angle_alpha   90.00
_cell.angle_beta   90.00
_cell.angle_gamma   90.00
#
_symmetry.space_group_name_H-M   'P 1'
#
loop_
_entity.id
_entity.type
_entity.pdbx_description
1 polymer ?
#
loop_
_entity_poly.entity_id
_entity_poly.type
_entity_poly.pdbx_seq_one_letter_code
_entity_poly.pdbx_strand_id
1 'polypeptide(L)'
;MQSYKDGDTYQLDLVTKIQEKLDDYNKALIQQYNLHQIPDPTHFDLTDIHNLLWSDAMGAGAMRGSDVNIYGHGDDPELHALDLAALCPREKHDVFSQWI
;
A
#
# COMPACT_ATOMS: atom_id res chain seq x y z
N MET A 1 19.82 52.75 30.17
CA MET A 1 19.76 52.31 28.76
C MET A 1 19.06 50.96 28.75
N GLN A 2 17.73 50.96 28.66
CA GLN A 2 16.91 49.74 28.68
C GLN A 2 16.92 49.12 27.29
N SER A 3 17.47 47.92 27.16
CA SER A 3 17.38 47.09 25.96
C SER A 3 15.95 46.55 25.88
N TYR A 4 15.18 47.02 24.89
CA TYR A 4 13.90 46.43 24.51
C TYR A 4 14.14 45.01 24.00
N LYS A 5 14.20 44.06 24.93
CA LYS A 5 14.18 42.62 24.66
C LYS A 5 12.73 42.18 24.52
N ASP A 6 12.10 42.57 23.43
CA ASP A 6 10.98 41.81 22.90
C ASP A 6 11.40 41.43 21.48
N GLY A 7 12.26 40.42 21.43
CA GLY A 7 12.91 39.99 20.20
C GLY A 7 11.89 39.21 19.39
N ASP A 8 11.51 39.78 18.25
CA ASP A 8 10.69 39.14 17.23
C ASP A 8 11.16 37.70 16.98
N THR A 9 10.40 36.72 17.48
CA THR A 9 10.70 35.29 17.35
C THR A 9 10.25 34.73 16.01
N TYR A 10 9.67 35.55 15.12
CA TYR A 10 9.07 35.10 13.87
C TYR A 10 10.03 34.25 13.03
N GLN A 11 11.29 34.66 12.92
CA GLN A 11 12.30 33.90 12.17
C GLN A 11 12.60 32.54 12.83
N LEU A 12 12.69 32.50 14.16
CA LEU A 12 12.91 31.27 14.91
C LEU A 12 11.70 30.32 14.82
N ASP A 13 10.49 30.85 14.93
CA ASP A 13 9.25 30.10 14.81
C ASP A 13 9.08 29.54 13.39
N LEU A 14 9.47 30.32 12.38
CA LEU A 14 9.46 29.89 10.99
C LEU A 14 10.47 28.75 10.75
N VAL A 15 11.71 28.88 11.24
CA VAL A 15 12.72 27.83 11.13
C VAL A 15 12.26 26.55 11.83
N THR A 16 11.67 26.67 13.02
CA THR A 16 11.11 25.52 13.75
C THR A 16 10.03 24.81 12.94
N LYS A 17 9.07 25.55 12.36
CA LYS A 17 8.02 24.99 11.49
C LYS A 17 8.59 24.30 10.25
N ILE A 18 9.63 24.87 9.64
CA ILE A 18 10.30 24.25 8.48
C ILE A 18 10.93 22.92 8.90
N GLN A 19 11.61 22.87 10.04
CA GLN A 19 12.22 21.65 10.56
C GLN A 19 11.17 20.56 10.83
N GLU A 20 10.06 20.91 11.48
CA GLU A 20 8.94 19.98 11.70
C GLU A 20 8.40 19.42 10.39
N LYS A 21 8.21 20.28 9.38
CA LYS A 21 7.70 19.85 8.07
C LYS A 21 8.68 18.98 7.30
N LEU A 22 9.98 19.24 7.43
CA LEU A 22 11.01 18.37 6.85
C LEU A 22 11.04 17.00 7.52
N ASP A 23 10.82 16.93 8.84
CA ASP A 23 10.74 15.67 9.57
C ASP A 23 9.50 14.85 9.12
N ASP A 24 8.33 15.50 9.03
CA ASP A 24 7.10 14.89 8.48
C ASP A 24 7.34 14.34 7.06
N TYR A 25 7.99 15.13 6.20
CA TYR A 25 8.27 14.74 4.82
C TYR A 25 9.23 13.55 4.74
N ASN A 26 10.29 13.54 5.54
CA ASN A 26 11.23 12.43 5.60
C ASN A 26 10.55 11.13 6.06
N LYS A 27 9.66 11.21 7.05
CA LYS A 27 8.85 10.06 7.50
C LYS A 27 7.97 9.53 6.37
N ALA A 28 7.30 10.41 5.63
CA ALA A 28 6.46 10.02 4.50
C ALA A 28 7.28 9.34 3.38
N LEU A 29 8.48 9.85 3.07
CA LEU A 29 9.37 9.23 2.08
C LEU A 29 9.82 7.82 2.49
N ILE A 30 10.17 7.63 3.76
CA ILE A 30 10.55 6.31 4.29
C ILE A 30 9.36 5.34 4.20
N GLN A 31 8.15 5.79 4.56
CA GLN A 31 6.94 4.97 4.45
C GLN A 31 6.65 4.59 3.00
N GLN A 32 6.73 5.56 2.08
CA GLN A 32 6.55 5.31 0.65
C GLN A 32 7.59 4.33 0.12
N TYR A 33 8.87 4.49 0.48
CA TYR A 33 9.93 3.57 0.10
C TYR A 33 9.67 2.14 0.59
N ASN A 34 9.18 1.99 1.82
CA ASN A 34 8.83 0.68 2.36
C ASN A 34 7.62 0.06 1.65
N LEU A 35 6.60 0.87 1.30
CA LEU A 35 5.44 0.41 0.52
C LEU A 35 5.83 -0.08 -0.87
N HIS A 36 6.74 0.63 -1.56
CA HIS A 36 7.25 0.22 -2.88
C HIS A 36 8.10 -1.05 -2.86
N GLN A 37 8.54 -1.50 -1.69
CA GLN A 37 9.26 -2.77 -1.54
C GLN A 37 8.34 -3.96 -1.27
N ILE A 38 7.05 -3.73 -1.04
CA ILE A 38 6.07 -4.80 -0.93
C ILE A 38 5.90 -5.40 -2.32
N PRO A 39 6.11 -6.71 -2.50
CA PRO A 39 6.02 -7.32 -3.81
C PRO A 39 4.57 -7.39 -4.29
N ASP A 40 4.43 -7.38 -5.61
CA ASP A 40 3.17 -7.67 -6.27
C ASP A 40 2.69 -9.08 -5.90
N PRO A 41 1.37 -9.31 -5.82
CA PRO A 41 0.83 -10.65 -5.63
C PRO A 41 1.25 -11.56 -6.78
N THR A 42 1.57 -12.82 -6.46
CA THR A 42 1.85 -13.81 -7.48
C THR A 42 0.55 -14.25 -8.18
N HIS A 43 0.66 -14.86 -9.36
CA HIS A 43 -0.52 -15.39 -10.05
C HIS A 43 -1.31 -16.41 -9.20
N PHE A 44 -0.63 -17.17 -8.33
CA PHE A 44 -1.27 -18.08 -7.38
C PHE A 44 -2.04 -17.33 -6.29
N ASP A 45 -1.46 -16.26 -5.75
CA ASP A 45 -2.13 -15.43 -4.74
C ASP A 45 -3.43 -14.83 -5.30
N LEU A 46 -3.37 -14.33 -6.54
CA LEU A 46 -4.54 -13.81 -7.24
C LEU A 46 -5.58 -14.91 -7.50
N THR A 47 -5.15 -16.08 -7.96
CA THR A 47 -6.03 -17.24 -8.22
C THR A 47 -6.74 -17.69 -6.95
N ASP A 48 -6.03 -17.77 -5.82
CA ASP A 48 -6.60 -18.21 -4.56
C ASP A 48 -7.59 -17.19 -3.98
N ILE A 49 -7.25 -15.89 -4.07
CA ILE A 49 -8.17 -14.82 -3.70
C ILE A 49 -9.43 -14.87 -4.58
N HIS A 50 -9.28 -15.06 -5.89
CA HIS A 50 -10.42 -15.22 -6.80
C HIS A 50 -11.28 -16.41 -6.42
N ASN A 51 -10.68 -17.58 -6.25
CA ASN A 51 -11.42 -18.78 -5.88
C ASN A 51 -12.17 -18.58 -4.56
N LEU A 52 -11.58 -17.89 -3.60
CA LEU A 52 -12.26 -17.53 -2.35
C LEU A 52 -13.42 -16.55 -2.58
N LEU A 53 -13.20 -15.45 -3.31
CA LEU A 53 -14.19 -14.42 -3.58
C LEU A 53 -15.37 -14.93 -4.43
N TRP A 54 -15.13 -15.89 -5.31
CA TRP A 54 -16.18 -16.56 -6.11
C TRP A 54 -16.77 -17.80 -5.45
N SER A 55 -16.22 -18.25 -4.33
CA SER A 55 -16.75 -19.42 -3.62
C SER A 55 -18.15 -19.15 -3.06
N ASP A 56 -18.94 -20.22 -2.94
CA ASP A 56 -20.26 -20.17 -2.30
C ASP A 56 -20.20 -19.63 -0.85
N ALA A 57 -19.04 -19.72 -0.19
CA ALA A 57 -18.83 -19.20 1.15
C ALA A 57 -18.92 -17.66 1.23
N MET A 58 -18.60 -16.94 0.15
CA MET A 58 -18.75 -15.48 0.06
C MET A 58 -20.15 -15.04 -0.40
N GLY A 59 -21.00 -16.01 -0.75
CA GLY A 59 -22.38 -15.78 -1.18
C GLY A 59 -22.53 -15.39 -2.64
N ALA A 60 -23.75 -15.54 -3.16
CA ALA A 60 -24.04 -15.24 -4.55
C ALA A 60 -23.90 -13.74 -4.84
N GLY A 61 -22.86 -13.37 -5.59
CA GLY A 61 -22.68 -12.01 -6.11
C GLY A 61 -21.59 -11.17 -5.44
N ALA A 62 -20.70 -11.76 -4.65
CA ALA A 62 -19.57 -11.09 -3.99
C ALA A 62 -18.66 -10.28 -4.94
N MET A 63 -18.76 -10.50 -6.26
CA MET A 63 -17.93 -9.84 -7.29
C MET A 63 -18.75 -9.27 -8.46
N ARG A 64 -20.00 -8.86 -8.22
CA ARG A 64 -20.88 -8.28 -9.26
C ARG A 64 -20.81 -6.75 -9.39
N GLY A 65 -19.90 -6.11 -8.67
CA GLY A 65 -19.80 -4.65 -8.56
C GLY A 65 -18.45 -4.09 -9.02
N SER A 66 -18.09 -2.91 -8.49
CA SER A 66 -16.80 -2.25 -8.75
C SER A 66 -15.59 -3.11 -8.40
N ASP A 67 -15.78 -4.04 -7.45
CA ASP A 67 -14.72 -4.90 -6.91
C ASP A 67 -14.14 -5.83 -7.97
N VAL A 68 -14.91 -6.13 -9.01
CA VAL A 68 -14.45 -6.93 -10.16
C VAL A 68 -13.31 -6.26 -10.92
N ASN A 69 -13.25 -4.93 -10.93
CA ASN A 69 -12.16 -4.19 -11.57
C ASN A 69 -10.91 -4.10 -10.66
N ILE A 70 -11.08 -4.38 -9.36
CA ILE A 70 -9.98 -4.36 -8.39
C ILE A 70 -9.29 -5.70 -8.42
N TYR A 71 -10.04 -6.78 -8.21
CA TYR A 71 -9.44 -8.11 -8.12
C TYR A 71 -9.32 -8.79 -9.47
N GLY A 72 -10.13 -8.45 -10.47
CA GLY A 72 -10.23 -9.16 -11.76
C GLY A 72 -11.57 -9.87 -11.90
N HIS A 73 -11.94 -10.30 -13.11
CA HIS A 73 -13.19 -11.05 -13.36
C HIS A 73 -12.91 -12.55 -13.31
N GLY A 74 -13.90 -13.38 -12.94
CA GLY A 74 -13.70 -14.84 -12.91
C GLY A 74 -13.32 -15.46 -14.26
N ASP A 75 -13.75 -14.84 -15.36
CA ASP A 75 -13.38 -15.24 -16.73
C ASP A 75 -12.05 -14.61 -17.21
N ASP A 76 -11.58 -13.55 -16.55
CA ASP A 76 -10.35 -12.83 -16.89
C ASP A 76 -9.64 -12.36 -15.60
N PRO A 77 -8.95 -13.29 -14.92
CA PRO A 77 -8.32 -13.02 -13.64
C PRO A 77 -7.07 -12.15 -13.74
N GLU A 78 -6.50 -12.00 -14.94
CA GLU A 78 -5.35 -11.14 -15.21
C GLU A 78 -5.73 -9.66 -15.29
N LEU A 79 -7.03 -9.36 -15.44
CA LEU A 79 -7.54 -8.00 -15.58
C LEU A 79 -7.84 -7.36 -14.21
N HIS A 80 -6.83 -7.28 -13.36
CA HIS A 80 -6.91 -6.71 -12.01
C HIS A 80 -6.26 -5.32 -11.91
N ALA A 81 -6.48 -4.64 -10.79
CA ALA A 81 -5.85 -3.33 -10.54
C ALA A 81 -4.32 -3.46 -10.40
N LEU A 82 -3.60 -2.47 -10.91
CA LEU A 82 -2.13 -2.45 -10.94
C LEU A 82 -1.50 -2.11 -9.58
N ASP A 83 -2.28 -1.60 -8.63
CA ASP A 83 -1.85 -1.17 -7.30
C ASP A 83 -2.14 -2.21 -6.21
N LEU A 84 -2.40 -3.46 -6.61
CA LEU A 84 -2.50 -4.59 -5.68
C LEU A 84 -1.12 -4.94 -5.12
N ALA A 85 -1.01 -4.96 -3.79
CA ALA A 85 0.20 -5.37 -3.08
C ALA A 85 -0.09 -6.54 -2.14
N ALA A 86 0.82 -7.52 -2.07
CA ALA A 86 0.69 -8.65 -1.17
C ALA A 86 1.35 -8.33 0.18
N LEU A 87 0.57 -8.15 1.25
CA LEU A 87 1.10 -7.87 2.60
C LEU A 87 1.87 -9.06 3.21
N CYS A 88 1.50 -10.27 2.83
CA CYS A 88 2.16 -11.52 3.23
C CYS A 88 2.33 -12.39 1.97
N PRO A 89 3.26 -12.01 1.08
CA PRO A 89 3.50 -12.77 -0.14
C PRO A 89 4.01 -14.16 0.25
N ARG A 90 3.61 -15.19 -0.49
CA ARG A 90 4.18 -16.52 -0.30
C ARG A 90 5.70 -16.46 -0.44
N GLU A 91 6.41 -17.19 0.42
CA GLU A 91 7.84 -17.41 0.19
C GLU A 91 8.00 -18.02 -1.20
N LYS A 92 8.92 -17.47 -2.00
CA LYS A 92 9.29 -18.07 -3.29
C LYS A 92 9.95 -19.42 -3.01
N HIS A 93 9.14 -20.46 -2.89
CA HIS A 93 9.63 -21.83 -2.84
C HIS A 93 10.18 -22.21 -4.21
N ASP A 94 11.14 -23.15 -4.20
CA ASP A 94 11.73 -23.74 -5.40
C ASP A 94 10.64 -24.15 -6.41
N VAL A 95 10.94 -24.04 -7.70
CA VAL A 95 10.01 -24.26 -8.82
C VAL A 95 9.35 -25.64 -8.74
N PHE A 96 10.03 -26.60 -8.11
CA PHE A 96 9.54 -27.96 -7.88
C PHE A 96 8.50 -28.09 -6.76
N SER A 97 8.44 -27.14 -5.82
CA SER A 97 7.46 -27.12 -4.73
C SER A 97 6.10 -26.57 -5.16
N GLN A 98 5.98 -26.04 -6.38
CA GLN A 98 4.75 -25.44 -6.91
C GLN A 98 3.87 -26.44 -7.69
N TRP A 99 4.25 -27.72 -7.75
CA TRP A 99 3.61 -28.77 -8.56
C TRP A 99 2.72 -29.75 -7.79
N ILE A 100 2.48 -29.52 -6.50
CA ILE A 100 1.61 -30.36 -5.66
C ILE A 100 0.38 -29.56 -5.23
#